data_AF-A0A7W7N7G8-F1
#
_entry.id   AF-A0A7W7N7G8-F1
#
_cell.length_a   1.000
_cell.length_b   1.000
_cell.length_c   1.000
_cell.angle_alpha   90.00
_cell.angle_beta   90.00
_cell.angle_gamma   90.00
#
_symmetry.space_group_name_H-M   'P 1'
#
loop_
_entity.id
_entity.type
_entity.pdbx_description
1 polymer ?
#
loop_
_entity_poly.entity_id
_entity_poly.type
_entity_poly.pdbx_seq_one_letter_code
_entity_poly.pdbx_strand_id
1 'polypeptide(L)'
;MKKLILRVIIVFMLFTFIPIFYSFGIHKAEQENHKILYIKDLNPKSFITLCKERHNKTPINSVSMAGEFPDNWVKQNDVQYLISIMHSKEKCCGYMNILSSHISKDDAEVGGFAIIFLNSYINKTKINLGLNSYPKTDKESIKKIENWYKKTAK
;
A
#
# COMPACT_ATOMS: atom_id res chain seq x y z
N MET A 1 -19.32 -13.54 -61.45
CA MET A 1 -18.27 -14.18 -60.63
C MET A 1 -17.66 -13.26 -59.57
N LYS A 2 -17.14 -12.07 -59.90
CA LYS A 2 -16.49 -11.14 -58.92
C LYS A 2 -17.37 -10.78 -57.69
N LYS A 3 -18.67 -10.54 -57.89
CA LYS A 3 -19.62 -10.22 -56.80
C LYS A 3 -19.92 -11.40 -55.86
N LEU A 4 -19.77 -12.63 -56.35
CA LEU A 4 -20.01 -13.85 -55.55
C LEU A 4 -18.80 -14.12 -54.63
N ILE A 5 -17.59 -13.95 -55.17
CA ILE A 5 -16.33 -14.05 -54.41
C ILE A 5 -16.29 -13.02 -53.28
N LEU A 6 -16.71 -11.78 -53.53
CA LEU A 6 -16.74 -10.73 -52.52
C LEU A 6 -17.68 -11.07 -51.34
N ARG A 7 -18.85 -11.67 -51.62
CA ARG A 7 -19.78 -12.11 -50.57
C ARG A 7 -19.20 -13.23 -49.72
N VAL A 8 -18.48 -14.17 -50.32
CA VAL A 8 -17.82 -15.27 -49.60
C VAL A 8 -16.72 -14.73 -48.69
N ILE A 9 -15.92 -13.76 -49.14
CA ILE A 9 -14.87 -13.13 -48.32
C ILE A 9 -15.46 -12.41 -47.09
N ILE A 10 -16.56 -11.67 -47.26
CA ILE A 10 -17.21 -10.94 -46.16
C ILE A 10 -17.76 -11.92 -45.12
N VAL A 11 -18.40 -13.02 -45.55
CA VAL A 11 -18.91 -14.05 -44.63
C VAL A 11 -17.77 -14.75 -43.89
N PHE A 12 -16.65 -15.00 -44.58
CA PHE A 12 -15.48 -15.63 -43.97
C PHE A 12 -14.84 -14.74 -42.89
N MET A 13 -14.75 -13.42 -43.10
CA MET A 13 -14.28 -12.49 -42.06
C MET A 13 -15.21 -12.49 -40.83
N LEU A 14 -16.53 -12.49 -41.03
CA LEU A 14 -17.47 -12.52 -39.90
C LEU A 14 -17.31 -13.81 -39.07
N PHE A 15 -17.06 -14.96 -39.71
CA PHE A 15 -16.89 -16.24 -39.01
C PHE A 15 -15.54 -16.39 -38.29
N THR A 16 -14.47 -15.73 -38.74
CA THR A 16 -13.17 -15.81 -38.07
C THR A 16 -13.01 -14.80 -36.94
N PHE A 17 -13.62 -13.61 -37.02
CA PHE A 17 -13.47 -12.58 -35.99
C PHE A 17 -14.34 -12.81 -34.75
N ILE A 18 -15.53 -13.41 -34.89
CA ILE A 18 -16.42 -13.68 -33.73
C ILE A 18 -15.79 -14.61 -32.68
N PRO A 19 -15.16 -15.75 -33.03
CA PRO A 19 -14.54 -16.63 -32.02
C PRO A 19 -13.31 -16.03 -31.33
N ILE A 20 -12.59 -15.09 -31.96
CA ILE A 20 -11.43 -14.42 -31.35
C ILE A 20 -11.88 -13.51 -30.17
N PHE A 21 -13.07 -12.90 -30.26
CA PHE A 21 -13.65 -12.15 -29.15
C PHE A 21 -14.20 -13.06 -28.03
N TYR A 22 -14.68 -14.26 -28.37
CA TYR A 22 -15.12 -15.24 -27.36
C TYR A 22 -13.96 -15.95 -26.65
N SER A 23 -12.79 -16.09 -27.30
CA SER A 23 -11.59 -16.68 -26.68
C SER A 23 -10.81 -15.71 -25.80
N PHE A 24 -11.15 -14.41 -25.80
CA PHE A 24 -10.93 -13.55 -24.64
C PHE A 24 -11.93 -13.94 -23.54
N GLY A 25 -11.85 -15.22 -23.16
CA GLY A 25 -12.47 -15.75 -21.97
C GLY A 25 -11.98 -14.86 -20.84
N ILE A 26 -12.91 -14.08 -20.31
CA ILE A 26 -12.85 -13.46 -19.01
C ILE A 26 -12.41 -14.59 -18.08
N HIS A 27 -11.11 -14.68 -17.80
CA HIS A 27 -10.64 -15.41 -16.64
C HIS A 27 -11.46 -14.84 -15.51
N LYS A 28 -12.38 -15.66 -15.02
CA LYS A 28 -13.28 -15.36 -13.93
C LYS A 28 -12.37 -14.83 -12.83
N ALA A 29 -12.30 -13.51 -12.69
CA ALA A 29 -11.58 -12.90 -11.60
C ALA A 29 -12.24 -13.51 -10.38
N GLU A 30 -11.50 -14.35 -9.66
CA GLU A 30 -11.91 -14.78 -8.34
C GLU A 30 -12.20 -13.50 -7.59
N GLN A 31 -13.50 -13.21 -7.45
CA GLN A 31 -13.99 -12.15 -6.60
C GLN A 31 -13.78 -12.66 -5.16
N GLU A 32 -12.52 -12.80 -4.76
CA GLU A 32 -12.19 -12.59 -3.38
C GLU A 32 -12.74 -11.21 -3.07
N ASN A 33 -13.68 -11.12 -2.12
CA ASN A 33 -14.19 -9.86 -1.61
C ASN A 33 -13.01 -9.06 -1.04
N HIS A 34 -12.25 -8.39 -1.89
CA HIS A 34 -11.18 -7.48 -1.54
C HIS A 34 -11.86 -6.25 -0.97
N LYS A 35 -12.27 -6.36 0.30
CA LYS A 35 -12.74 -5.22 1.08
C LYS A 35 -11.66 -4.15 0.95
N ILE A 36 -12.03 -3.01 0.36
CA ILE A 36 -11.13 -1.87 0.24
C ILE A 36 -10.71 -1.50 1.66
N LEU A 37 -9.40 -1.51 1.89
CA LEU A 37 -8.82 -1.08 3.16
C LEU A 37 -8.76 0.44 3.16
N TYR A 38 -9.37 1.08 4.16
CA TYR A 38 -9.27 2.52 4.33
C TYR A 38 -8.31 2.86 5.46
N ILE A 39 -7.42 3.82 5.24
CA ILE A 39 -6.40 4.24 6.21
C ILE A 39 -7.05 4.71 7.52
N LYS A 40 -8.17 5.44 7.41
CA LYS A 40 -8.90 6.00 8.56
C LYS A 40 -9.45 4.95 9.53
N ASP A 41 -9.60 3.69 9.09
CA ASP A 41 -10.14 2.60 9.90
C ASP A 41 -9.05 1.89 10.71
N LEU A 42 -7.78 2.27 10.50
CA LEU A 42 -6.62 1.73 11.20
C LEU A 42 -6.12 2.75 12.23
N ASN A 43 -5.45 2.22 13.25
CA ASN A 43 -4.53 2.96 14.12
C ASN A 43 -3.08 2.57 13.80
N PRO A 44 -2.06 3.29 14.32
CA PRO A 44 -0.66 3.02 14.01
C PRO A 44 -0.23 1.56 14.23
N LYS A 45 -0.68 0.94 15.34
CA LYS A 45 -0.36 -0.46 15.66
C LYS A 45 -0.97 -1.43 14.65
N SER A 46 -2.27 -1.31 14.37
CA SER A 46 -2.97 -2.16 13.40
C SER A 46 -2.43 -2.00 11.98
N PHE A 47 -2.03 -0.78 11.59
CA PHE A 47 -1.38 -0.52 10.31
C PHE A 47 -0.05 -1.27 10.18
N ILE A 48 0.82 -1.14 11.18
CA ILE A 48 2.14 -1.79 11.17
C ILE A 48 1.98 -3.31 11.22
N THR A 49 1.06 -3.83 12.06
CA THR A 49 0.74 -5.26 12.11
C THR A 49 0.29 -5.78 10.75
N LEU A 50 -0.60 -5.05 10.07
CA LEU A 50 -1.08 -5.43 8.75
C LEU A 50 0.06 -5.49 7.71
N CYS A 51 0.98 -4.51 7.76
CA CYS A 51 2.16 -4.51 6.90
C CYS A 51 3.12 -5.67 7.20
N LYS A 52 3.26 -6.06 8.47
CA LYS A 52 4.05 -7.23 8.85
C LYS A 52 3.40 -8.52 8.37
N GLU A 53 2.11 -8.66 8.62
CA GLU A 53 1.37 -9.89 8.29
C GLU A 53 1.28 -10.16 6.79
N ARG A 54 1.28 -9.12 5.96
CA ARG A 54 1.21 -9.24 4.50
C ARG A 54 2.57 -9.27 3.82
N HIS A 55 3.65 -9.09 4.57
CA HIS A 55 5.01 -9.16 4.03
C HIS A 55 5.26 -10.49 3.31
N ASN A 56 5.72 -10.40 2.06
CA ASN A 56 5.98 -11.55 1.18
C ASN A 56 4.79 -12.50 0.92
N LYS A 57 3.55 -12.10 1.25
CA LYS A 57 2.34 -12.90 0.98
C LYS A 57 1.63 -12.52 -0.32
N THR A 58 1.97 -11.39 -0.91
CA THR A 58 1.39 -10.88 -2.16
C THR A 58 2.47 -10.65 -3.21
N PRO A 59 2.17 -10.73 -4.52
CA PRO A 59 3.14 -10.47 -5.58
C PRO A 59 3.74 -9.05 -5.53
N ILE A 60 2.98 -8.11 -4.97
CA ILE A 60 3.42 -6.77 -4.63
C ILE A 60 3.78 -6.74 -3.14
N ASN A 61 4.96 -6.24 -2.79
CA ASN A 61 5.38 -6.16 -1.38
C ASN A 61 4.82 -4.90 -0.72
N SER A 62 3.51 -4.66 -0.85
CA SER A 62 2.82 -3.50 -0.27
C SER A 62 1.38 -3.80 0.10
N VAL A 63 0.84 -3.02 1.04
CA VAL A 63 -0.61 -2.98 1.30
C VAL A 63 -1.22 -1.81 0.55
N SER A 64 -2.19 -2.12 -0.31
CA SER A 64 -3.00 -1.11 -0.99
C SER A 64 -4.08 -0.57 -0.06
N MET A 65 -4.12 0.74 0.16
CA MET A 65 -5.12 1.40 0.99
C MET A 65 -5.70 2.64 0.31
N ALA A 66 -6.96 2.93 0.62
CA ALA A 66 -7.70 4.06 0.11
C ALA A 66 -7.85 5.18 1.15
N GLY A 67 -8.06 6.40 0.63
CA GLY A 67 -8.25 7.60 1.42
C GLY A 67 -6.94 8.22 1.92
N GLU A 68 -7.08 9.19 2.81
CA GLU A 68 -5.98 9.92 3.43
C GLU A 68 -5.91 9.60 4.92
N PHE A 69 -4.72 9.81 5.51
CA PHE A 69 -4.56 9.79 6.96
C PHE A 69 -5.42 10.90 7.59
N PRO A 70 -6.26 10.60 8.60
CA PRO A 70 -6.94 11.64 9.38
C PRO A 70 -5.98 12.63 10.04
N ASP A 71 -6.49 13.82 10.38
CA ASP A 71 -5.73 14.75 11.22
C ASP A 71 -5.54 14.18 12.63
N ASN A 72 -4.37 14.44 13.23
CA ASN A 72 -3.99 13.90 14.53
C ASN A 72 -4.18 12.37 14.62
N TRP A 73 -3.88 11.63 13.54
CA TRP A 73 -4.14 10.19 13.47
C TRP A 73 -3.41 9.40 14.58
N VAL A 74 -2.17 9.77 14.89
CA VAL A 74 -1.41 9.24 16.04
C VAL A 74 -1.90 9.90 17.32
N LYS A 75 -2.29 9.09 18.31
CA LYS A 75 -2.74 9.56 19.63
C LYS A 75 -1.63 9.36 20.68
N GLN A 76 -1.74 10.06 21.81
CA GLN A 76 -0.79 9.93 22.93
C GLN A 76 -0.61 8.47 23.37
N ASN A 77 -1.67 7.66 23.37
CA ASN A 77 -1.60 6.25 23.76
C ASN A 77 -0.83 5.37 22.75
N ASP A 78 -0.65 5.83 21.52
CA ASP A 78 0.15 5.12 20.51
C ASP A 78 1.66 5.38 20.69
N VAL A 79 2.04 6.50 21.32
CA VAL A 79 3.43 6.96 21.42
C VAL A 79 4.33 5.90 22.08
N GLN A 80 3.89 5.32 23.19
CA GLN A 80 4.69 4.32 23.91
C GLN A 80 4.95 3.07 23.04
N TYR A 81 3.93 2.61 22.31
CA TYR A 81 4.09 1.52 21.37
C TYR A 81 5.09 1.88 20.27
N LEU A 82 4.93 3.04 19.62
CA LEU A 82 5.80 3.48 18.54
C LEU A 82 7.25 3.65 18.98
N ILE A 83 7.48 4.22 20.17
CA ILE A 83 8.82 4.33 20.77
C ILE A 83 9.45 2.95 20.96
N SER A 84 8.67 1.95 21.40
CA SER A 84 9.18 0.60 21.64
C SER A 84 9.64 -0.12 20.35
N ILE A 85 9.15 0.29 19.18
CA ILE A 85 9.44 -0.36 17.90
C ILE A 85 10.25 0.50 16.92
N MET A 86 10.54 1.76 17.22
CA MET A 86 11.22 2.68 16.28
C MET A 86 12.63 2.24 15.87
N HIS A 87 13.29 1.41 16.69
CA HIS A 87 14.60 0.81 16.39
C HIS A 87 14.51 -0.48 15.57
N SER A 88 13.30 -1.01 15.33
CA SER A 88 13.12 -2.30 14.69
C SER A 88 13.49 -2.25 13.20
N LYS A 89 14.48 -3.06 12.82
CA LYS A 89 14.84 -3.32 11.42
C LYS A 89 14.09 -4.51 10.82
N GLU A 90 13.09 -5.03 11.53
CA GLU A 90 12.22 -6.09 11.03
C GLU A 90 11.58 -5.63 9.72
N LYS A 91 11.67 -6.49 8.69
CA LYS A 91 11.12 -6.21 7.37
C LYS A 91 9.60 -6.33 7.39
N CYS A 92 8.94 -5.46 6.63
CA CYS A 92 7.51 -5.50 6.41
C CYS A 92 7.21 -4.98 4.99
N CYS A 93 5.97 -5.14 4.53
CA CYS A 93 5.59 -4.59 3.23
C CYS A 93 5.38 -3.07 3.29
N GLY A 94 5.54 -2.40 2.15
CA GLY A 94 5.31 -0.96 2.01
C GLY A 94 3.84 -0.56 2.09
N TYR A 95 3.63 0.75 2.02
CA TYR A 95 2.32 1.36 1.83
C TYR A 95 2.14 1.74 0.37
N MET A 96 0.97 1.46 -0.20
CA MET A 96 0.60 1.92 -1.53
C MET A 96 -0.81 2.51 -1.49
N ASN A 97 -0.95 3.74 -1.98
CA ASN A 97 -2.27 4.31 -2.23
C ASN A 97 -2.90 3.62 -3.44
N ILE A 98 -4.22 3.42 -3.45
CA ILE A 98 -4.93 2.84 -4.60
C ILE A 98 -4.75 3.64 -5.91
N LEU A 99 -4.39 4.92 -5.83
CA LEU A 99 -4.11 5.79 -6.97
C LEU A 99 -2.65 5.68 -7.47
N SER A 100 -1.81 4.87 -6.83
CA SER A 100 -0.44 4.65 -7.26
C SER A 100 -0.38 3.80 -8.53
N SER A 101 0.34 4.28 -9.54
CA SER A 101 0.75 3.49 -10.70
C SER A 101 2.15 2.85 -10.54
N HIS A 102 2.90 3.27 -9.51
CA HIS A 102 4.23 2.75 -9.25
C HIS A 102 4.17 1.53 -8.33
N ILE A 103 4.78 0.43 -8.77
CA ILE A 103 4.91 -0.81 -8.00
C ILE A 103 6.39 -0.99 -7.68
N SER A 104 6.71 -1.16 -6.40
CA SER A 104 8.04 -1.54 -5.94
C SER A 104 7.98 -2.90 -5.24
N LYS A 105 9.13 -3.57 -5.22
CA LYS A 105 9.36 -4.84 -4.50
C LYS A 105 10.29 -4.65 -3.30
N ASP A 106 10.64 -3.41 -2.98
CA ASP A 106 11.48 -3.11 -1.83
C ASP A 106 10.77 -3.52 -0.53
N ASP A 107 11.55 -3.76 0.51
CA ASP A 107 11.01 -3.93 1.85
C ASP A 107 10.87 -2.58 2.55
N ALA A 108 9.84 -2.41 3.37
CA ALA A 108 9.84 -1.40 4.42
C ALA A 108 10.48 -1.98 5.70
N GLU A 109 10.76 -1.13 6.67
CA GLU A 109 11.13 -1.53 8.02
C GLU A 109 10.09 -1.03 9.01
N VAL A 110 9.76 -1.86 10.00
CA VAL A 110 8.80 -1.53 11.06
C VAL A 110 9.17 -0.21 11.75
N GLY A 111 10.46 -0.04 12.06
CA GLY A 111 10.98 1.19 12.65
C GLY A 111 10.83 2.42 11.74
N GLY A 112 10.92 2.25 10.42
CA GLY A 112 10.72 3.32 9.45
C GLY A 112 9.32 3.93 9.53
N PHE A 113 8.28 3.10 9.58
CA PHE A 113 6.91 3.59 9.78
C PHE A 113 6.74 4.26 11.15
N ALA A 114 7.27 3.65 12.20
CA ALA A 114 7.18 4.20 13.55
C ALA A 114 7.83 5.59 13.65
N ILE A 115 8.99 5.80 13.02
CA ILE A 115 9.67 7.10 12.95
C ILE A 115 8.78 8.15 12.26
N ILE A 116 8.18 7.82 11.11
CA ILE A 116 7.29 8.75 10.40
C ILE A 116 6.09 9.13 11.27
N PHE A 117 5.45 8.14 11.90
CA PHE A 117 4.29 8.36 12.75
C PHE A 117 4.65 9.22 13.97
N LEU A 118 5.77 8.93 14.64
CA LEU A 118 6.26 9.74 15.76
C LEU A 118 6.59 11.17 15.33
N ASN A 119 7.27 11.37 14.20
CA ASN A 119 7.57 12.70 13.69
C ASN A 119 6.29 13.49 13.38
N SER A 120 5.25 12.86 12.83
CA SER A 120 3.96 13.51 12.59
C SER A 120 3.30 13.97 13.91
N TYR A 121 3.39 13.13 14.95
CA TYR A 121 2.88 13.44 16.28
C TYR A 121 3.62 14.61 16.94
N ILE A 122 4.95 14.55 16.94
CA ILE A 122 5.83 15.55 17.56
C ILE A 122 5.65 16.92 16.88
N ASN A 123 5.59 16.93 15.56
CA ASN A 123 5.51 18.17 14.77
C ASN A 123 4.07 18.66 14.58
N LYS A 124 3.06 17.92 15.06
CA LYS A 124 1.63 18.20 14.86
C LYS A 124 1.27 18.34 13.37
N THR A 125 1.83 17.47 12.55
CA THR A 125 1.59 17.45 11.10
C THR A 125 0.78 16.23 10.69
N LYS A 126 0.08 16.34 9.55
CA LYS A 126 -0.59 15.21 8.91
C LYS A 126 0.46 14.23 8.39
N ILE A 127 0.20 12.93 8.55
CA ILE A 127 1.06 11.89 7.98
C ILE A 127 0.99 11.97 6.46
N ASN A 128 2.17 11.97 5.83
CA ASN A 128 2.31 11.92 4.39
C ASN A 128 3.25 10.78 3.99
N LEU A 129 2.68 9.73 3.41
CA LEU A 129 3.41 8.62 2.80
C LEU A 129 3.45 8.71 1.26
N GLY A 130 2.95 9.81 0.68
CA GLY A 130 2.78 9.96 -0.76
C GLY A 130 1.82 8.92 -1.35
N LEU A 131 2.05 8.56 -2.61
CA LEU A 131 1.30 7.47 -3.28
C LEU A 131 1.91 6.10 -2.99
N ASN A 132 3.20 6.02 -2.64
CA ASN A 132 3.90 4.77 -2.39
C ASN A 132 5.07 5.01 -1.43
N SER A 133 5.26 4.14 -0.42
CA SER A 133 6.27 4.34 0.62
C SER A 133 6.85 3.04 1.19
N TYR A 134 8.18 2.99 1.27
CA TYR A 134 8.97 1.90 1.85
C TYR A 134 9.98 2.46 2.87
N PRO A 135 9.51 2.99 4.00
CA PRO A 135 10.37 3.69 4.92
C PRO A 135 11.37 2.76 5.58
N LYS A 136 12.59 3.27 5.79
CA LYS A 136 13.68 2.58 6.47
C LYS A 136 13.95 3.25 7.81
N THR A 137 14.57 2.50 8.71
CA THR A 137 15.02 3.04 9.98
C THR A 137 16.11 4.07 9.76
N ASP A 138 16.00 5.23 10.41
CA ASP A 138 16.99 6.31 10.35
C ASP A 138 17.54 6.65 11.74
N LYS A 139 18.87 6.55 11.89
CA LYS A 139 19.55 6.75 13.17
C LYS A 139 19.45 8.19 13.66
N GLU A 140 19.48 9.17 12.75
CA GLU A 140 19.42 10.57 13.13
C GLU A 140 18.03 10.93 13.68
N SER A 141 16.98 10.48 12.98
CA SER A 141 15.58 10.65 13.40
C SER A 141 15.31 9.98 14.74
N ILE A 142 15.79 8.76 14.95
CA ILE A 142 15.70 8.07 16.24
C ILE A 142 16.28 8.92 17.36
N LYS A 143 17.51 9.44 17.19
CA LYS A 143 18.17 10.25 18.22
C LYS A 143 17.35 11.52 18.54
N LYS A 144 16.76 12.15 17.53
CA LYS A 144 15.88 13.33 17.71
C LYS A 144 14.63 12.97 18.52
N ILE A 145 13.97 11.87 18.16
CA ILE A 145 12.77 11.36 18.84
C ILE A 145 13.08 10.98 20.30
N GLU A 146 14.18 10.27 20.57
CA GLU A 146 14.59 9.90 21.92
C GLU A 146 14.84 11.12 22.81
N ASN A 147 15.51 12.15 22.26
CA ASN A 147 15.76 13.39 22.98
C ASN A 147 14.45 14.13 23.30
N TRP A 148 13.50 14.14 22.36
CA TRP A 148 12.17 14.69 22.60
C TRP A 148 11.42 13.91 23.69
N TYR A 149 11.44 12.57 23.62
CA TYR A 149 10.74 11.71 24.57
C TYR A 149 11.28 11.87 25.98
N LYS A 150 12.60 11.91 26.16
CA LYS A 150 13.26 12.16 27.46
C LYS A 150 12.90 13.51 28.08
N LYS A 151 12.66 14.55 27.27
CA LYS A 151 12.26 15.88 27.75
C LYS A 151 10.78 15.96 28.15
N THR A 152 9.94 15.12 27.54
CA THR A 152 8.48 15.19 27.66
C THR A 152 7.90 14.13 28.61
N ALA A 153 8.63 13.04 28.86
CA ALA A 153 8.24 11.99 29.79
C ALA A 153 8.56 12.30 31.28
N LYS A 154 8.95 13.55 31.57
CA LYS A 154 9.04 14.10 32.92
C LYS A 154 7.73 14.80 33.26
#